data_AF-A0A966YUB2-F1
#
_entry.id   AF-A0A966YUB2-F1
#
_cell.length_a   1.000
_cell.length_b   1.000
_cell.length_c   1.000
_cell.angle_alpha   90.00
_cell.angle_beta   90.00
_cell.angle_gamma   90.00
#
_symmetry.space_group_name_H-M   'P 1'
#
loop_
_entity.id
_entity.type
_entity.pdbx_description
1 polymer ?
#
loop_
_entity_poly.entity_id
_entity_poly.type
_entity_poly.pdbx_seq_one_letter_code
_entity_poly.pdbx_strand_id
1 'polypeptide(L)'
;MVAGERSGTRAVARHVRSSASKARVVLNLIRGLDVRSADEVLMLTERGIARDIRKVLRSAVANAVNNDEQDASELYVIACFADEGSTLRRFRPRARGRATRIRKRTCHITVIVARMSDERLAVIQARAEGASASAQASRRARVERSRQRAEEAKGEIDAVDEAEDEIIDESADVEAADDAEATDVAEDAVEEAVEETEDAAEAEAESDDEAEAEAAEAQAETESETDDDASTEEEQN
;
A
#
# COMPACT_ATOMS: atom_id res chain seq x y z
N MET A 1 7.17 23.95 -24.23
CA MET A 1 7.06 22.67 -24.95
C MET A 1 6.02 22.86 -26.05
N VAL A 2 6.41 22.71 -27.31
CA VAL A 2 5.60 23.04 -28.49
C VAL A 2 4.52 21.98 -28.69
N ALA A 3 3.29 22.40 -28.99
CA ALA A 3 2.24 21.52 -29.45
C ALA A 3 2.63 20.90 -30.80
N GLY A 4 3.03 19.62 -30.83
CA GLY A 4 3.26 18.90 -32.10
C GLY A 4 4.25 17.74 -32.07
N GLU A 5 5.23 17.73 -31.17
CA GLU A 5 6.21 16.64 -31.10
C GLU A 5 5.69 15.50 -30.21
N ARG A 6 5.35 14.38 -30.85
CA ARG A 6 4.90 13.15 -30.20
C ARG A 6 6.11 12.28 -29.87
N SER A 7 6.82 12.58 -28.80
CA SER A 7 7.93 11.72 -28.32
C SER A 7 7.52 10.82 -27.15
N GLY A 8 6.22 10.57 -26.95
CA GLY A 8 5.72 9.76 -25.84
C GLY A 8 4.59 8.82 -26.22
N THR A 9 4.44 7.76 -25.42
CA THR A 9 3.39 6.75 -25.52
C THR A 9 2.06 7.32 -25.04
N ARG A 10 0.98 7.11 -25.81
CA ARG A 10 -0.34 7.65 -25.47
C ARG A 10 -1.35 6.56 -25.12
N ALA A 11 -2.26 6.88 -24.22
CA ALA A 11 -3.52 6.16 -24.03
C ALA A 11 -4.71 7.12 -24.14
N VAL A 12 -5.80 6.63 -24.70
CA VAL A 12 -7.02 7.43 -24.94
C VAL A 12 -8.25 6.65 -24.50
N ALA A 13 -9.03 7.21 -23.58
CA ALA A 13 -10.39 6.76 -23.31
C ALA A 13 -11.39 7.64 -24.06
N ARG A 14 -12.24 7.03 -24.88
CA ARG A 14 -13.25 7.74 -25.67
C ARG A 14 -14.65 7.56 -25.10
N HIS A 15 -15.49 8.60 -25.26
CA HIS A 15 -16.90 8.59 -24.87
C HIS A 15 -17.15 8.40 -23.37
N VAL A 16 -16.21 8.85 -22.53
CA VAL A 16 -16.36 8.83 -21.07
C VAL A 16 -17.57 9.68 -20.68
N ARG A 17 -18.44 9.15 -19.82
CA ARG A 17 -19.74 9.76 -19.43
C ARG A 17 -19.56 10.89 -18.41
N SER A 18 -18.71 11.85 -18.72
CA SER A 18 -18.44 13.03 -17.90
C SER A 18 -18.22 14.28 -18.74
N SER A 19 -18.29 15.46 -18.12
CA SER A 19 -17.95 16.71 -18.79
C SER A 19 -16.43 16.93 -18.80
N ALA A 20 -15.89 17.38 -19.94
CA ALA A 20 -14.46 17.68 -20.08
C ALA A 20 -13.92 18.63 -18.98
N SER A 21 -14.69 19.65 -18.59
CA SER A 21 -14.28 20.58 -17.52
C SER A 21 -14.01 19.90 -16.17
N LYS A 22 -14.80 18.88 -15.81
CA LYS A 22 -14.58 18.10 -14.58
C LYS A 22 -13.32 17.23 -14.67
N ALA A 23 -13.05 16.66 -15.84
CA ALA A 23 -11.83 15.90 -16.09
C ALA A 23 -10.59 16.78 -16.01
N ARG A 24 -10.63 17.98 -16.62
CA ARG A 24 -9.49 18.92 -16.64
C ARG A 24 -9.01 19.30 -15.25
N VAL A 25 -9.92 19.47 -14.28
CA VAL A 25 -9.55 19.78 -12.89
C VAL A 25 -8.64 18.70 -12.31
N VAL A 26 -8.99 17.42 -12.51
CA VAL A 26 -8.19 16.29 -12.02
C VAL A 26 -6.90 16.11 -12.83
N LEU A 27 -6.99 16.25 -14.16
CA LEU A 27 -5.80 16.15 -15.03
C LEU A 27 -4.75 17.21 -14.72
N ASN A 28 -5.15 18.39 -14.24
CA ASN A 28 -4.21 19.42 -13.83
C ASN A 28 -3.38 19.03 -12.60
N LEU A 29 -3.87 18.14 -11.73
CA LEU A 29 -3.13 17.67 -10.55
C LEU A 29 -1.97 16.77 -10.93
N ILE A 30 -2.14 15.93 -11.97
CA ILE A 30 -1.17 14.91 -12.36
C ILE A 30 -0.18 15.37 -13.44
N ARG A 31 -0.32 16.60 -13.95
CA ARG A 31 0.50 17.08 -15.07
C ARG A 31 1.95 17.28 -14.61
N GLY A 32 2.88 16.60 -15.26
CA GLY A 32 4.32 16.72 -14.97
C GLY A 32 4.81 15.92 -13.77
N LEU A 33 3.93 15.14 -13.12
CA LEU A 33 4.31 14.21 -12.06
C LEU A 33 4.85 12.90 -12.65
N ASP A 34 5.64 12.20 -11.85
CA ASP A 34 6.00 10.80 -12.06
C ASP A 34 4.75 9.91 -12.00
N VAL A 35 4.83 8.75 -12.66
CA VAL A 35 3.70 7.82 -12.74
C VAL A 35 3.24 7.33 -11.37
N ARG A 36 4.17 7.09 -10.44
CA ARG A 36 3.87 6.59 -9.09
C ARG A 36 3.07 7.62 -8.29
N SER A 37 3.61 8.83 -8.16
CA SER A 37 2.95 9.95 -7.49
C SER A 37 1.62 10.30 -8.17
N ALA A 38 1.53 10.21 -9.49
CA ALA A 38 0.29 10.42 -10.21
C ALA A 38 -0.79 9.37 -9.86
N ASP A 39 -0.44 8.08 -9.73
CA ASP A 39 -1.40 7.04 -9.31
C ASP A 39 -1.89 7.28 -7.87
N GLU A 40 -0.99 7.66 -6.96
CA GLU A 40 -1.31 8.01 -5.57
C GLU A 40 -2.27 9.20 -5.49
N VAL A 41 -1.96 10.29 -6.20
CA VAL A 41 -2.83 11.48 -6.26
C VAL A 41 -4.21 11.11 -6.81
N LEU A 42 -4.29 10.27 -7.85
CA LEU A 42 -5.56 9.83 -8.41
C LEU A 42 -6.34 8.90 -7.46
N MET A 43 -5.64 8.08 -6.68
CA MET A 43 -6.25 7.21 -5.68
C MET A 43 -6.86 7.99 -4.52
N LEU A 44 -6.19 9.05 -4.07
CA LEU A 44 -6.65 9.89 -2.95
C LEU A 44 -7.64 10.99 -3.37
N THR A 45 -7.81 11.23 -4.66
CA THR A 45 -8.73 12.26 -5.16
C THR A 45 -10.20 11.82 -5.02
N GLU A 46 -10.97 12.57 -4.24
CA GLU A 46 -12.41 12.30 -3.97
C GLU A 46 -13.32 12.37 -5.22
N ARG A 47 -12.87 13.02 -6.30
CA ARG A 47 -13.69 13.20 -7.50
C ARG A 47 -13.83 11.86 -8.23
N GLY A 48 -15.06 11.39 -8.43
CA GLY A 48 -15.33 10.11 -9.10
C GLY A 48 -14.70 9.90 -10.49
N ILE A 49 -14.40 10.97 -11.22
CA ILE A 49 -13.71 10.89 -12.53
C ILE A 49 -12.23 10.46 -12.40
N ALA A 50 -11.64 10.58 -11.22
CA ALA A 50 -10.27 10.14 -10.96
C ALA A 50 -10.12 8.63 -11.23
N ARG A 51 -11.16 7.82 -10.96
CA ARG A 51 -11.18 6.38 -11.26
C ARG A 51 -11.02 6.10 -12.75
N ASP A 52 -11.72 6.85 -13.60
CA ASP A 52 -11.61 6.70 -15.06
C ASP A 52 -10.22 7.14 -15.55
N ILE A 53 -9.70 8.25 -15.04
CA ILE A 53 -8.37 8.76 -15.40
C ILE A 53 -7.28 7.78 -14.96
N ARG A 54 -7.41 7.18 -13.77
CA ARG A 54 -6.48 6.17 -13.25
C ARG A 54 -6.40 4.95 -14.16
N LYS A 55 -7.54 4.47 -14.68
CA LYS A 55 -7.57 3.39 -15.68
C LYS A 55 -6.81 3.77 -16.94
N VAL A 56 -6.96 5.01 -17.43
CA VAL A 56 -6.23 5.50 -18.60
C VAL A 56 -4.73 5.62 -18.33
N LEU A 57 -4.33 6.09 -17.14
CA LEU A 57 -2.93 6.17 -16.75
C LEU A 57 -2.28 4.78 -16.73
N ARG A 58 -2.93 3.81 -16.09
CA ARG A 58 -2.46 2.41 -16.06
C ARG A 58 -2.34 1.82 -17.46
N SER A 59 -3.29 2.10 -18.35
CA SER A 59 -3.21 1.69 -19.75
C SER A 59 -2.05 2.36 -20.49
N ALA A 60 -1.74 3.64 -20.22
CA ALA A 60 -0.60 4.32 -20.81
C ALA A 60 0.73 3.69 -20.38
N VAL A 61 0.85 3.35 -19.10
CA VAL A 61 2.02 2.66 -18.54
C VAL A 61 2.17 1.26 -19.16
N ALA A 62 1.09 0.48 -19.21
CA ALA A 62 1.12 -0.84 -19.85
C ALA A 62 1.53 -0.78 -21.32
N ASN A 63 1.07 0.24 -22.06
CA ASN A 63 1.49 0.44 -23.44
C ASN A 63 2.98 0.79 -23.55
N ALA A 64 3.51 1.60 -22.63
CA ALA A 64 4.91 2.00 -22.64
C ALA A 64 5.84 0.83 -22.28
N VAL A 65 5.43 -0.02 -21.33
CA VAL A 65 6.18 -1.22 -20.94
C VAL A 65 6.16 -2.26 -22.05
N ASN A 66 4.98 -2.58 -22.58
CA ASN A 66 4.83 -3.72 -23.49
C ASN A 66 5.21 -3.39 -24.94
N ASN A 67 4.97 -2.16 -25.41
CA ASN A 67 5.22 -1.81 -26.81
C ASN A 67 6.51 -1.02 -27.01
N ASP A 68 6.88 -0.17 -26.05
CA ASP A 68 8.06 0.69 -26.15
C ASP A 68 9.23 0.22 -25.26
N GLU A 69 9.06 -0.91 -24.55
CA GLU A 69 10.05 -1.54 -23.67
C GLU A 69 10.65 -0.59 -22.62
N GLN A 70 9.86 0.39 -22.16
CA GLN A 70 10.28 1.36 -21.16
C GLN A 70 10.01 0.86 -19.73
N ASP A 71 10.91 1.16 -18.81
CA ASP A 71 10.71 0.85 -17.39
C ASP A 71 9.63 1.76 -16.78
N ALA A 72 8.69 1.18 -16.02
CA ALA A 72 7.57 1.91 -15.44
C ALA A 72 7.99 2.98 -14.40
N SER A 73 9.12 2.78 -13.72
CA SER A 73 9.65 3.71 -12.71
C SER A 73 10.27 4.97 -13.31
N GLU A 74 10.69 4.91 -14.57
CA GLU A 74 11.32 6.02 -15.29
C GLU A 74 10.32 6.89 -16.06
N LEU A 75 9.02 6.56 -15.99
CA LEU A 75 7.97 7.25 -16.73
C LEU A 75 7.41 8.45 -15.95
N TYR A 76 7.08 9.51 -16.70
CA TYR A 76 6.35 10.66 -16.18
C TYR A 76 5.25 11.11 -17.14
N VAL A 77 4.27 11.84 -16.61
CA VAL A 77 3.16 12.38 -17.40
C VAL A 77 3.62 13.67 -18.11
N ILE A 78 4.00 13.55 -19.38
CA ILE A 78 4.40 14.69 -20.22
C ILE A 78 3.21 15.61 -20.50
N ALA A 79 2.09 15.05 -20.92
CA ALA A 79 0.91 15.83 -21.30
C ALA A 79 -0.36 15.04 -21.03
N CYS A 80 -1.36 15.75 -20.53
CA CYS A 80 -2.67 15.19 -20.26
C CYS A 80 -3.74 16.26 -20.54
N PHE A 81 -4.76 15.86 -21.30
CA PHE A 81 -5.85 16.74 -21.69
C PHE A 81 -7.16 15.98 -21.87
N ALA A 82 -8.26 16.72 -21.76
CA ALA A 82 -9.59 16.21 -21.98
C ALA A 82 -10.34 17.08 -23.00
N ASP A 83 -10.76 16.44 -24.08
CA ASP A 83 -11.50 17.06 -25.16
C ASP A 83 -13.00 16.83 -25.00
N GLU A 84 -13.79 17.73 -25.58
CA GLU A 84 -15.24 17.56 -25.60
C GLU A 84 -15.62 16.42 -26.55
N GLY A 85 -16.48 15.51 -26.09
CA GLY A 85 -17.04 14.44 -26.89
C GLY A 85 -18.46 14.74 -27.37
N SER A 86 -19.11 13.72 -27.91
CA SER A 86 -20.50 13.81 -28.36
C SER A 86 -21.43 14.22 -27.21
N THR A 87 -22.26 15.23 -27.46
CA THR A 87 -23.20 15.75 -26.46
C THR A 87 -24.62 15.34 -26.82
N LEU A 88 -25.22 14.50 -25.98
CA LEU A 88 -26.62 14.10 -26.14
C LEU A 88 -27.56 15.18 -25.60
N ARG A 89 -28.62 15.46 -26.36
CA ARG A 89 -29.65 16.44 -26.01
C ARG A 89 -30.82 15.72 -25.34
N ARG A 90 -31.26 16.20 -24.17
CA ARG A 90 -32.49 15.78 -23.48
C ARG A 90 -33.29 17.02 -23.10
N PHE A 91 -34.61 16.93 -23.07
CA PHE A 91 -35.47 18.04 -22.66
C PHE A 91 -36.03 17.76 -21.27
N ARG A 92 -36.12 18.78 -20.43
CA ARG A 92 -36.79 18.71 -19.14
C ARG A 92 -37.92 19.74 -19.11
N PRO A 93 -39.15 19.32 -18.80
CA PRO A 93 -40.29 20.24 -18.67
C PRO A 93 -40.05 21.21 -17.50
N ARG A 94 -40.54 22.43 -17.65
CA ARG A 94 -40.50 23.50 -16.65
C ARG A 94 -41.85 24.22 -16.60
N ALA A 95 -42.03 25.05 -15.58
CA ALA A 95 -43.28 25.81 -15.38
C ALA A 95 -43.69 26.62 -16.63
N ARG A 96 -45.00 26.82 -16.78
CA ARG A 96 -45.62 27.58 -17.88
C ARG A 96 -45.30 27.05 -19.29
N GLY A 97 -45.30 25.71 -19.45
CA GLY A 97 -45.10 25.06 -20.76
C GLY A 97 -43.70 25.21 -21.36
N ARG A 98 -42.71 25.67 -20.59
CA ARG A 98 -41.34 25.87 -21.08
C ARG A 98 -40.57 24.55 -21.07
N ALA A 99 -39.77 24.30 -22.11
CA ALA A 99 -38.84 23.16 -22.15
C ALA A 99 -37.39 23.66 -22.16
N THR A 100 -36.61 23.24 -21.16
CA THR A 100 -35.16 23.55 -21.10
C THR A 100 -34.34 22.35 -21.53
N ARG A 101 -33.22 22.60 -22.21
CA ARG A 101 -32.33 21.54 -22.71
C ARG A 101 -31.31 21.15 -21.65
N ILE A 102 -31.21 19.86 -21.37
CA ILE A 102 -30.14 19.24 -20.59
C ILE A 102 -29.14 18.63 -21.55
N ARG A 103 -27.87 19.01 -21.40
CA ARG A 103 -26.76 18.47 -22.18
C ARG A 103 -26.11 17.34 -21.38
N LYS A 104 -26.24 16.10 -21.86
CA LYS A 104 -25.48 14.95 -21.35
C LYS A 104 -24.17 14.89 -22.14
N ARG A 105 -23.17 15.62 -21.63
CA ARG A 105 -21.84 15.73 -22.24
C ARG A 105 -21.06 14.45 -22.02
N THR A 106 -20.21 14.12 -23.00
CA THR A 106 -19.14 13.13 -22.86
C THR A 106 -17.79 13.80 -23.09
N CYS A 107 -16.71 13.11 -22.78
CA CYS A 107 -15.37 13.59 -23.06
C CYS A 107 -14.46 12.48 -23.57
N HIS A 108 -13.37 12.90 -24.20
CA HIS A 108 -12.25 12.04 -24.58
C HIS A 108 -11.06 12.43 -23.70
N ILE A 109 -10.50 11.48 -22.98
CA ILE A 109 -9.37 11.69 -22.08
C ILE A 109 -8.13 11.14 -22.76
N THR A 110 -7.10 11.96 -22.89
CA THR A 110 -5.81 11.56 -23.45
C THR A 110 -4.73 11.78 -22.41
N VAL A 111 -3.97 10.73 -22.13
CA VAL A 111 -2.77 10.77 -21.28
C VAL A 111 -1.60 10.34 -22.13
N ILE A 112 -0.52 11.11 -22.06
CA ILE A 112 0.74 10.83 -22.74
C ILE A 112 1.81 10.70 -21.66
N VAL A 113 2.56 9.61 -21.71
CA VAL A 113 3.69 9.33 -20.83
C VAL A 113 4.97 9.31 -21.66
N ALA A 114 6.08 9.64 -21.03
CA ALA A 114 7.40 9.58 -21.64
C ALA A 114 8.44 9.22 -20.58
N ARG A 115 9.57 8.68 -21.03
CA ARG A 115 10.75 8.49 -20.19
C ARG A 115 11.30 9.84 -19.73
N MET A 116 11.63 9.94 -18.44
CA MET A 116 12.28 11.13 -17.87
C MET A 116 13.66 11.37 -18.49
N SER A 117 14.15 12.61 -18.43
CA SER A 117 15.55 12.88 -18.79
C SER A 117 16.50 12.25 -17.78
N ASP A 118 17.70 11.87 -18.25
CA ASP A 118 18.73 11.25 -17.41
C ASP A 118 19.07 12.10 -16.18
N GLU A 119 19.08 13.43 -16.32
CA GLU A 119 19.29 14.37 -15.20
C GLU A 119 18.20 14.25 -14.12
N ARG A 120 16.94 14.06 -14.52
CA ARG A 120 15.83 13.89 -13.55
C ARG A 120 15.91 12.55 -12.85
N LEU A 121 16.28 11.49 -13.58
CA LEU A 121 16.46 10.16 -13.01
C LEU A 121 17.57 10.18 -11.95
N ALA A 122 18.70 10.83 -12.23
CA ALA A 122 19.81 10.97 -11.29
C ALA A 122 19.38 11.69 -10.00
N VAL A 123 18.60 12.77 -10.10
CA VAL A 123 18.10 13.49 -8.91
C VAL A 123 17.14 12.63 -8.08
N ILE A 124 16.27 11.85 -8.75
CA ILE A 124 15.33 10.94 -8.07
C ILE A 124 16.08 9.80 -7.39
N GLN A 125 17.05 9.19 -8.06
CA GLN A 125 17.90 8.12 -7.51
C GLN A 125 18.71 8.64 -6.32
N ALA A 126 19.36 9.81 -6.44
CA ALA A 126 20.10 10.42 -5.34
C ALA A 126 19.19 10.75 -4.13
N ARG A 127 17.95 11.19 -4.38
CA ARG A 127 16.95 11.39 -3.30
C ARG A 127 16.51 10.07 -2.67
N ALA A 128 16.27 9.04 -3.47
CA ALA A 128 15.87 7.73 -2.98
C ALA A 128 16.98 7.06 -2.15
N GLU A 129 18.23 7.17 -2.61
CA GLU A 129 19.43 6.73 -1.88
C GLU A 129 19.64 7.55 -0.60
N GLY A 130 19.45 8.87 -0.63
CA GLY A 130 19.52 9.70 0.58
C GLY A 130 18.44 9.34 1.60
N ALA A 131 17.22 9.03 1.14
CA ALA A 131 16.14 8.57 1.99
C ALA A 131 16.41 7.16 2.57
N SER A 132 16.93 6.23 1.78
CA SER A 132 17.24 4.88 2.25
C SER A 132 18.45 4.86 3.19
N ALA A 133 19.50 5.64 2.90
CA ALA A 133 20.68 5.76 3.75
C ALA A 133 20.36 6.38 5.11
N SER A 134 19.54 7.45 5.14
CA SER A 134 19.11 8.06 6.41
C SER A 134 18.17 7.16 7.22
N ALA A 135 17.30 6.40 6.56
CA ALA A 135 16.47 5.39 7.21
C ALA A 135 17.31 4.22 7.76
N GLN A 136 18.30 3.73 7.00
CA GLN A 136 19.24 2.69 7.44
C GLN A 136 20.12 3.17 8.60
N ALA A 137 20.62 4.40 8.56
CA ALA A 137 21.38 5.00 9.65
C ALA A 137 20.52 5.14 10.92
N SER A 138 19.28 5.61 10.80
CA SER A 138 18.34 5.73 11.92
C SER A 138 17.99 4.36 12.52
N ARG A 139 17.82 3.32 11.68
CA ARG A 139 17.59 1.94 12.12
C ARG A 139 18.81 1.39 12.84
N ARG A 140 20.02 1.54 12.29
CA ARG A 140 21.29 1.10 12.91
C ARG A 140 21.51 1.76 14.27
N ALA A 141 21.35 3.08 14.34
CA ALA A 141 21.47 3.83 15.59
C ALA A 141 20.40 3.45 16.64
N ARG A 142 19.24 2.94 16.22
CA ARG A 142 18.22 2.40 17.15
C ARG A 142 18.63 1.02 17.67
N VAL A 143 19.11 0.14 16.79
CA VAL A 143 19.56 -1.21 17.14
C VAL A 143 20.80 -1.15 18.04
N GLU A 144 21.75 -0.28 17.74
CA GLU A 144 22.94 -0.07 18.58
C GLU A 144 22.56 0.44 19.97
N ARG A 145 21.63 1.40 20.07
CA ARG A 145 21.11 1.84 21.38
C ARG A 145 20.36 0.74 22.14
N SER A 146 19.67 -0.15 21.43
CA SER A 146 19.00 -1.29 22.06
C SER A 146 20.00 -2.32 22.57
N ARG A 147 21.08 -2.59 21.81
CA ARG A 147 22.15 -3.51 22.20
C ARG A 147 22.96 -2.97 23.37
N GLN A 148 23.29 -1.68 23.36
CA GLN A 148 23.97 -1.03 24.49
C GLN A 148 23.15 -1.12 25.77
N ARG A 149 21.84 -0.87 25.71
CA ARG A 149 20.95 -1.05 26.89
C ARG A 149 20.87 -2.49 27.36
N ALA A 150 20.89 -3.46 26.44
CA ALA A 150 20.88 -4.88 26.80
C ALA A 150 22.23 -5.33 27.39
N GLU A 151 23.35 -4.77 26.92
CA GLU A 151 24.69 -4.99 27.48
C GLU A 151 24.86 -4.29 28.84
N GLU A 152 24.33 -3.08 29.01
CA GLU A 152 24.29 -2.36 30.29
C GLU A 152 23.41 -3.12 31.30
N ALA A 153 22.23 -3.58 30.89
CA ALA A 153 21.37 -4.41 31.75
C ALA A 153 22.04 -5.75 32.09
N LYS A 154 22.72 -6.40 31.15
CA LYS A 154 23.52 -7.59 31.44
C LYS A 154 24.67 -7.32 32.39
N GLY A 155 25.39 -6.22 32.21
CA GLY A 155 26.47 -5.82 33.11
C GLY A 155 25.97 -5.42 34.50
N GLU A 156 24.75 -4.88 34.61
CA GLU A 156 24.08 -4.64 35.89
C GLU A 156 23.63 -5.95 36.54
N ILE A 157 23.11 -6.91 35.77
CA ILE A 157 22.74 -8.24 36.29
C ILE A 157 24.00 -9.01 36.73
N ASP A 158 25.04 -9.06 35.90
CA ASP A 158 26.32 -9.72 36.23
C ASP A 158 26.99 -9.06 37.46
N ALA A 159 26.82 -7.76 37.68
CA ALA A 159 27.32 -7.06 38.87
C ALA A 159 26.46 -7.29 40.12
N VAL A 160 25.18 -7.63 39.97
CA VAL A 160 24.31 -8.06 41.06
C VAL A 160 24.61 -9.52 41.41
N ASP A 161 24.80 -10.41 40.43
CA ASP A 161 25.24 -11.80 40.63
C ASP A 161 26.61 -11.87 41.32
N GLU A 162 27.60 -11.06 40.90
CA GLU A 162 28.92 -11.03 41.57
C GLU A 162 28.84 -10.46 43.00
N ALA A 163 27.91 -9.53 43.28
CA ALA A 163 27.68 -9.02 44.62
C ALA A 163 26.93 -10.03 45.51
N GLU A 164 26.05 -10.85 44.94
CA GLU A 164 25.40 -11.96 45.65
C GLU A 164 26.39 -13.11 45.92
N ASP A 165 27.30 -13.42 44.98
CA ASP A 165 28.37 -14.40 45.19
C ASP A 165 29.38 -13.96 46.27
N GLU A 166 29.71 -12.66 46.38
CA GLU A 166 30.52 -12.13 47.49
C GLU A 166 29.78 -12.16 48.85
N ILE A 167 28.45 -12.03 48.86
CA ILE A 167 27.63 -12.14 50.09
C ILE A 167 27.45 -13.61 50.53
N ILE A 168 27.43 -14.55 49.58
CA ILE A 168 27.38 -15.99 49.85
C ILE A 168 28.71 -16.49 50.42
N ASP A 169 29.87 -15.94 50.01
CA ASP A 169 31.19 -16.29 50.58
C ASP A 169 31.36 -15.76 52.03
N GLU A 170 30.70 -14.66 52.42
CA GLU A 170 30.68 -14.17 53.81
C GLU A 170 29.71 -14.94 54.73
N SER A 171 28.85 -15.79 54.17
CA SER A 171 27.93 -16.67 54.93
C SER A 171 28.32 -18.16 54.94
N ALA A 172 29.44 -18.53 54.31
CA ALA A 172 29.95 -19.90 54.30
C ALA A 172 30.67 -20.37 55.59
N ASP A 173 30.78 -19.51 56.62
CA ASP A 173 31.23 -19.88 57.97
C ASP A 173 30.05 -20.04 58.96
N VAL A 174 28.97 -20.74 58.57
CA VAL A 174 28.09 -21.43 59.52
C VAL A 174 27.73 -22.81 58.98
N GLU A 175 28.18 -23.82 59.73
CA GLU A 175 28.01 -25.26 59.51
C GLU A 175 26.66 -25.71 58.95
N ALA A 176 26.76 -26.74 58.10
CA ALA A 176 25.66 -27.58 57.68
C ALA A 176 24.82 -28.09 58.87
N ALA A 177 23.51 -27.84 58.80
CA ALA A 177 22.50 -28.66 59.45
C ALA A 177 21.29 -28.78 58.52
N ASP A 178 20.88 -30.03 58.28
CA ASP A 178 19.54 -30.46 57.86
C ASP A 178 18.43 -29.48 58.26
N ASP A 179 17.60 -29.04 57.31
CA ASP A 179 16.30 -29.67 57.07
C ASP A 179 15.68 -29.07 55.79
N ALA A 180 15.01 -29.92 55.02
CA ALA A 180 14.26 -29.51 53.85
C ALA A 180 12.85 -29.08 54.29
N GLU A 181 12.48 -27.81 54.14
CA GLU A 181 11.12 -27.41 53.78
C GLU A 181 11.05 -25.94 53.34
N ALA A 182 10.66 -25.79 52.06
CA ALA A 182 10.07 -24.65 51.35
C ALA A 182 9.84 -23.32 52.09
N THR A 183 10.34 -22.24 51.48
CA THR A 183 9.49 -21.13 51.02
C THR A 183 10.15 -20.46 49.81
N ASP A 184 9.94 -21.06 48.65
CA ASP A 184 10.08 -20.37 47.37
C ASP A 184 8.77 -19.62 47.12
N VAL A 185 8.84 -18.30 47.29
CA VAL A 185 7.82 -17.36 46.82
C VAL A 185 8.58 -16.27 46.07
N ALA A 186 9.27 -16.63 44.98
CA ALA A 186 9.75 -15.63 44.03
C ALA A 186 10.10 -16.13 42.63
N GLU A 187 10.11 -17.44 42.33
CA GLU A 187 10.39 -17.91 40.96
C GLU A 187 9.17 -18.40 40.16
N ASP A 188 8.00 -18.61 40.79
CA ASP A 188 6.79 -19.10 40.10
C ASP A 188 5.92 -17.98 39.48
N ALA A 189 6.19 -16.70 39.79
CA ALA A 189 5.41 -15.56 39.28
C ALA A 189 5.92 -14.97 37.95
N VAL A 190 7.07 -15.46 37.46
CA VAL A 190 7.69 -15.00 36.21
C VAL A 190 7.59 -16.06 35.12
N GLU A 191 7.42 -17.35 35.46
CA GLU A 191 7.15 -18.41 34.49
C GLU A 191 5.66 -18.47 34.10
N GLU A 192 4.72 -18.33 35.05
CA GLU A 192 3.27 -18.35 34.79
C GLU A 192 2.78 -17.11 33.98
N ALA A 193 3.51 -15.99 34.04
CA ALA A 193 3.19 -14.78 33.28
C ALA A 193 3.74 -14.76 31.84
N VAL A 194 4.68 -15.64 31.51
CA VAL A 194 5.24 -15.78 30.17
C VAL A 194 4.44 -16.81 29.37
N GLU A 195 3.93 -17.86 30.02
CA GLU A 195 3.11 -18.91 29.40
C GLU A 195 1.69 -18.42 28.99
N GLU A 196 1.04 -17.55 29.77
CA GLU A 196 -0.26 -16.94 29.38
C GLU A 196 -0.15 -15.94 28.21
N THR A 197 1.05 -15.43 27.91
CA THR A 197 1.25 -14.47 26.79
C THR A 197 1.70 -15.10 25.48
N GLU A 198 2.18 -16.34 25.52
CA GLU A 198 2.51 -17.13 24.33
C GLU A 198 1.31 -17.95 23.84
N ASP A 199 0.46 -18.48 24.75
CA ASP A 199 -0.75 -19.24 24.39
C ASP A 199 -1.85 -18.34 23.76
N ALA A 200 -1.93 -17.07 24.18
CA ALA A 200 -2.83 -16.07 23.58
C ALA A 200 -2.37 -15.55 22.19
N ALA A 201 -1.10 -15.76 21.82
CA ALA A 201 -0.55 -15.35 20.53
C ALA A 201 -0.61 -16.48 19.48
N GLU A 202 -0.58 -17.74 19.90
CA GLU A 202 -0.79 -18.91 19.01
C GLU A 202 -2.29 -19.16 18.74
N ALA A 203 -3.20 -18.90 19.70
CA ALA A 203 -4.65 -19.08 19.50
C ALA A 203 -5.28 -18.07 18.52
N GLU A 204 -4.74 -16.84 18.42
CA GLU A 204 -5.21 -15.84 17.45
C GLU A 204 -4.66 -16.13 16.04
N ALA A 205 -3.48 -16.75 15.93
CA ALA A 205 -2.85 -17.11 14.65
C ALA A 205 -3.47 -18.35 13.99
N GLU A 206 -3.95 -19.33 14.77
CA GLU A 206 -4.68 -20.49 14.22
C GLU A 206 -6.13 -20.14 13.80
N SER A 207 -6.74 -19.12 14.41
CA SER A 207 -8.12 -18.70 14.07
C SER A 207 -8.25 -17.88 12.78
N ASP A 208 -7.18 -17.18 12.39
CA ASP A 208 -7.14 -16.39 11.14
C ASP A 208 -6.78 -17.25 9.92
N ASP A 209 -5.96 -18.31 10.08
CA ASP A 209 -5.60 -19.24 8.99
C ASP A 209 -6.77 -20.19 8.62
N GLU A 210 -7.57 -20.64 9.62
CA GLU A 210 -8.81 -21.41 9.36
C GLU A 210 -9.91 -20.55 8.70
N ALA A 211 -10.00 -19.26 9.03
CA ALA A 211 -10.97 -18.33 8.43
C ALA A 211 -10.62 -17.94 6.97
N GLU A 212 -9.33 -17.84 6.63
CA GLU A 212 -8.89 -17.65 5.25
C GLU A 212 -9.04 -18.93 4.41
N ALA A 213 -8.86 -20.12 5.00
CA ALA A 213 -9.07 -21.40 4.34
C ALA A 213 -10.55 -21.67 4.02
N GLU A 214 -11.48 -21.45 4.96
CA GLU A 214 -12.93 -21.60 4.70
C GLU A 214 -13.45 -20.53 3.71
N ALA A 215 -12.90 -19.31 3.73
CA ALA A 215 -13.28 -18.27 2.76
C ALA A 215 -12.79 -18.58 1.33
N ALA A 216 -11.66 -19.28 1.20
CA ALA A 216 -11.14 -19.75 -0.09
C ALA A 216 -11.92 -20.96 -0.62
N GLU A 217 -12.32 -21.89 0.25
CA GLU A 217 -13.13 -23.05 -0.11
C GLU A 217 -14.56 -22.63 -0.50
N ALA A 218 -15.16 -21.67 0.21
CA ALA A 218 -16.45 -21.09 -0.16
C ALA A 218 -16.41 -20.30 -1.49
N GLN A 219 -15.29 -19.65 -1.81
CA GLN A 219 -15.12 -18.98 -3.12
C GLN A 219 -14.98 -20.00 -4.25
N ALA A 220 -14.26 -21.11 -4.04
CA ALA A 220 -14.13 -22.19 -5.00
C ALA A 220 -15.46 -22.94 -5.24
N GLU A 221 -16.27 -23.15 -4.20
CA GLU A 221 -17.62 -23.73 -4.36
C GLU A 221 -18.55 -22.79 -5.13
N THR A 222 -18.53 -21.47 -4.87
CA THR A 222 -19.34 -20.51 -5.65
C THR A 222 -18.91 -20.37 -7.11
N GLU A 223 -17.62 -20.54 -7.43
CA GLU A 223 -17.13 -20.51 -8.81
C GLU A 223 -17.55 -21.77 -9.58
N SER A 224 -17.55 -22.95 -8.94
CA SER A 224 -17.99 -24.21 -9.54
C SER A 224 -19.52 -24.30 -9.74
N GLU A 225 -20.34 -23.72 -8.85
CA GLU A 225 -21.79 -23.61 -9.08
C GLU A 225 -22.13 -22.65 -10.24
N THR A 226 -21.33 -21.60 -10.48
CA THR A 226 -21.58 -20.68 -11.60
C THR A 226 -21.17 -21.21 -12.97
N ASP A 227 -20.18 -22.12 -13.03
CA ASP A 227 -19.76 -22.75 -14.28
C ASP A 227 -20.74 -23.86 -14.74
N ASP A 228 -21.39 -24.58 -13.82
CA ASP A 228 -22.42 -25.58 -14.16
C ASP A 228 -23.73 -24.93 -14.68
N ASP A 229 -24.13 -23.78 -14.13
CA ASP A 229 -25.35 -23.06 -14.57
C ASP A 229 -25.15 -22.39 -15.96
N ALA A 230 -23.94 -21.94 -16.26
CA ALA A 230 -23.57 -21.41 -17.58
C ALA A 230 -23.55 -22.49 -18.69
N SER A 231 -23.24 -23.75 -18.33
CA SER A 231 -23.26 -24.86 -19.27
C SER A 231 -24.68 -25.33 -19.63
N THR A 232 -25.65 -25.12 -18.73
CA THR A 232 -27.07 -25.51 -18.94
C THR A 232 -27.82 -24.49 -19.81
N GLU A 233 -27.42 -23.21 -19.82
CA GLU A 233 -28.03 -22.17 -20.65
C GLU A 233 -27.56 -22.17 -22.12
N GLU A 234 -26.41 -22.79 -22.45
CA GLU A 234 -25.95 -22.96 -23.84
C GLU A 234 -26.64 -24.12 -24.59
N GLU A 235 -27.32 -25.03 -23.89
CA GLU A 235 -27.98 -26.19 -24.50
C GLU A 235 -29.46 -25.95 -24.89
N GLN A 236 -30.00 -24.75 -24.64
CA GLN A 236 -31.42 -24.40 -24.89
C GLN A 236 -31.67 -23.24 -25.86
N ASN A 237 -30.68 -22.80 -26.65
CA ASN A 237 -30.88 -21.82 -27.74
C ASN A 237 -30.41 -22.32 -29.11
#